data_AF-A0A0G4L0H8-F1
#
_entry.id   AF-A0A0G4L0H8-F1
#
_cell.length_a   1.000
_cell.length_b   1.000
_cell.length_c   1.000
_cell.angle_alpha   90.00
_cell.angle_beta   90.00
_cell.angle_gamma   90.00
#
_symmetry.space_group_name_H-M   'P 1'
#
loop_
_entity.id
_entity.type
_entity.pdbx_description
1 polymer ?
#
loop_
_entity_poly.entity_id
_entity_poly.type
_entity_poly.pdbx_seq_one_letter_code
_entity_poly.pdbx_strand_id
1 'polypeptide(L)'
;MAPGPFARFAARQPGRNSLLLFLGTFKALAAAHLLIDYGYRTGPAQGASMLPTFSIFGDHFLISHHHRRGRGIRVPEGHCWIVGDNLPSSRDSRTFGPLPLASIHGKVIAKVLPLKEAEWIVNPLDESH
;
A
#
# COMPACT_ATOMS: atom_id res chain seq x y z
N MET A 1 -50.57 28.89 43.90
CA MET A 1 -49.27 29.52 43.57
C MET A 1 -48.57 28.61 42.58
N ALA A 2 -48.70 28.90 41.27
CA ALA A 2 -48.18 28.05 40.21
C ALA A 2 -46.76 28.50 39.81
N PRO A 3 -45.81 27.58 39.57
CA PRO A 3 -44.47 27.94 39.13
C PRO A 3 -44.50 28.52 37.70
N GLY A 4 -43.77 29.62 37.48
CA GLY A 4 -43.75 30.37 36.22
C GLY A 4 -43.06 29.65 35.05
N PRO A 5 -43.24 30.15 33.80
CA PRO A 5 -42.87 29.48 32.55
C PRO A 5 -41.36 29.33 32.27
N PHE A 6 -40.50 29.78 33.18
CA PHE A 6 -39.04 29.73 33.03
C PHE A 6 -38.37 28.50 33.66
N ALA A 7 -39.13 27.58 34.26
CA ALA A 7 -38.61 26.35 34.86
C ALA A 7 -38.29 25.23 33.83
N ARG A 8 -37.92 25.56 32.58
CA ARG A 8 -37.51 24.57 31.54
C ARG A 8 -36.04 24.65 31.14
N PHE A 9 -35.20 25.36 31.89
CA PHE A 9 -33.74 25.27 31.79
C PHE A 9 -33.12 24.55 32.98
N ALA A 10 -33.85 23.59 33.55
CA ALA A 10 -33.29 22.63 34.49
C ALA A 10 -32.39 21.63 33.73
N ALA A 11 -31.08 21.87 33.82
CA ALA A 11 -30.01 20.90 33.75
C ALA A 11 -30.05 19.88 32.60
N ARG A 12 -29.44 20.25 31.47
CA ARG A 12 -28.83 19.24 30.58
C ARG A 12 -27.60 18.70 31.31
N GLN A 13 -27.80 17.69 32.16
CA GLN A 13 -26.78 17.01 32.95
C GLN A 13 -25.64 16.52 32.02
N PRO A 14 -24.39 17.05 32.11
CA PRO A 14 -23.27 16.56 31.32
C PRO A 14 -22.70 15.32 32.02
N GLY A 15 -23.45 14.22 31.98
CA GLY A 15 -23.21 13.09 32.89
C GLY A 15 -23.55 11.73 32.31
N ARG A 16 -23.19 11.46 31.04
CA ARG A 16 -23.18 10.09 30.49
C ARG A 16 -22.33 9.90 29.22
N ASN A 17 -21.63 10.94 28.78
CA ASN A 17 -21.09 11.00 27.42
C ASN A 17 -19.56 11.05 27.34
N SER A 18 -18.83 11.00 28.47
CA SER A 18 -17.36 10.95 28.44
C SER A 18 -16.86 9.67 27.78
N LEU A 19 -17.41 8.52 28.17
CA LEU A 19 -17.08 7.21 27.57
C LEU A 19 -17.45 7.13 26.08
N LEU A 20 -18.55 7.78 25.69
CA LEU A 20 -18.98 7.89 24.29
C LEU A 20 -18.08 8.83 23.47
N LEU A 21 -17.61 9.92 24.09
CA LEU A 21 -16.58 10.81 23.52
C LEU A 21 -15.25 10.07 23.33
N PHE A 22 -14.80 9.29 24.32
CA PHE A 22 -13.58 8.48 24.23
C PHE A 22 -13.69 7.37 23.18
N LEU A 23 -14.83 6.67 23.07
CA LEU A 23 -15.04 5.70 21.99
C LEU A 23 -15.06 6.38 20.61
N GLY A 24 -15.65 7.57 20.51
CA GLY A 24 -15.71 8.35 19.28
C GLY A 24 -14.34 8.85 18.82
N THR A 25 -13.54 9.40 19.74
CA THR A 25 -12.18 9.85 19.44
C THR A 25 -11.25 8.68 19.10
N PHE A 26 -11.35 7.55 19.81
CA PHE A 26 -10.60 6.34 19.46
C PHE A 26 -10.98 5.81 18.07
N LYS A 27 -12.28 5.76 17.73
CA LYS A 27 -12.72 5.39 16.38
C LYS A 27 -12.23 6.35 15.31
N ALA A 28 -12.23 7.65 15.59
CA ALA A 28 -11.73 8.66 14.64
C ALA A 28 -10.22 8.51 14.42
N LEU A 29 -9.45 8.28 15.49
CA LEU A 29 -8.02 8.00 15.40
C LEU A 29 -7.74 6.69 14.65
N ALA A 30 -8.48 5.62 14.95
CA ALA A 30 -8.35 4.34 14.24
C ALA A 30 -8.74 4.47 12.76
N ALA A 31 -9.80 5.22 12.43
CA ALA A 31 -10.21 5.48 11.06
C ALA A 31 -9.19 6.36 10.32
N ALA A 32 -8.63 7.38 10.99
CA ALA A 32 -7.56 8.22 10.45
C ALA A 32 -6.29 7.40 10.21
N HIS A 33 -5.90 6.54 11.15
CA HIS A 33 -4.78 5.61 11.02
C HIS A 33 -5.00 4.67 9.83
N LEU A 34 -6.18 4.06 9.71
CA LEU A 34 -6.51 3.22 8.55
C LEU A 34 -6.48 4.00 7.22
N LEU A 35 -6.95 5.24 7.19
CA LEU A 35 -6.92 6.10 6.00
C LEU A 35 -5.50 6.47 5.59
N ILE A 36 -4.64 6.78 6.57
CA ILE A 36 -3.25 7.18 6.32
C ILE A 36 -2.43 5.96 5.92
N ASP A 37 -2.49 4.86 6.67
CA ASP A 37 -1.64 3.68 6.43
C ASP A 37 -2.07 2.84 5.23
N TYR A 38 -3.37 2.82 4.89
CA TYR A 38 -3.89 2.01 3.78
C TYR A 38 -4.29 2.83 2.56
N GLY A 39 -4.40 4.16 2.68
CA GLY A 39 -4.71 5.06 1.56
C GLY A 39 -3.46 5.62 0.89
N TYR A 40 -2.60 6.30 1.65
CA TYR A 40 -1.47 7.05 1.10
C TYR A 40 -0.23 6.94 2.00
N ARG A 41 0.83 6.30 1.49
CA ARG A 41 2.10 6.26 2.21
C ARG A 41 2.96 7.44 1.80
N THR A 42 3.26 8.31 2.76
CA THR A 42 4.33 9.31 2.61
C THR A 42 5.63 8.69 3.08
N GLY A 43 6.61 8.59 2.20
CA GLY A 43 7.92 8.06 2.56
C GLY A 43 9.03 8.70 1.74
N PRO A 44 10.22 8.90 2.33
CA PRO A 44 11.39 9.24 1.54
C PRO A 44 11.72 8.10 0.57
N ALA A 45 12.26 8.41 -0.60
CA ALA A 45 12.83 7.39 -1.50
C ALA A 45 14.10 6.78 -0.88
N GLN A 46 13.92 5.87 0.07
CA GLN A 46 15.03 5.18 0.73
C GLN A 46 15.35 3.86 0.00
N GLY A 47 16.43 3.88 -0.77
CA GLY A 47 17.06 2.71 -1.37
C GLY A 47 18.08 3.08 -2.43
N ALA A 48 19.33 2.60 -2.30
CA ALA A 48 20.41 2.83 -3.27
C ALA A 48 20.09 2.35 -4.70
N SER A 49 19.05 1.53 -4.85
CA SER A 49 18.55 0.98 -6.12
C SER A 49 17.66 1.95 -6.93
N MET A 50 17.38 3.17 -6.45
CA MET A 50 16.52 4.15 -7.14
C MET A 50 17.28 5.21 -7.97
N LEU A 51 18.62 5.12 -8.03
CA LEU A 51 19.43 5.87 -8.98
C LEU A 51 19.47 5.14 -10.34
N PRO A 52 19.30 5.83 -11.48
CA PRO A 52 19.52 7.27 -11.72
C PRO A 52 18.23 8.12 -11.85
N THR A 53 17.04 7.60 -11.54
CA THR A 53 15.78 8.29 -11.84
C THR A 53 15.34 9.29 -10.76
N PHE A 54 15.72 9.11 -9.49
CA PHE A 54 15.30 9.98 -8.39
C PHE A 54 16.42 10.26 -7.37
N SER A 55 16.42 11.46 -6.81
CA SER A 55 17.42 11.89 -5.83
C SER A 55 17.13 11.27 -4.46
N ILE A 56 18.08 10.47 -3.97
CA ILE A 56 18.09 9.85 -2.63
C ILE A 56 18.09 10.85 -1.45
N PHE A 57 18.18 12.15 -1.72
CA PHE A 57 18.16 13.21 -0.71
C PHE A 57 17.08 14.25 -1.06
N GLY A 58 15.99 14.28 -0.29
CA GLY A 58 15.04 15.40 -0.28
C GLY A 58 13.63 15.11 -0.82
N ASP A 59 13.45 14.11 -1.68
CA ASP A 59 12.16 13.90 -2.34
C ASP A 59 11.18 13.12 -1.44
N HIS A 60 10.05 13.77 -1.10
CA HIS A 60 8.92 13.16 -0.42
C HIS A 60 7.89 12.69 -1.44
N PHE A 61 7.67 11.38 -1.50
CA PHE A 61 6.69 10.81 -2.42
C PHE A 61 5.40 10.50 -1.68
N LEU A 62 4.28 10.93 -2.29
CA LEU A 62 2.95 10.48 -1.93
C LEU A 62 2.62 9.25 -2.78
N ILE A 63 2.68 8.06 -2.18
CA ILE A 63 2.36 6.81 -2.88
C ILE A 63 0.90 6.46 -2.60
N SER A 64 0.06 6.52 -3.62
CA SER A 64 -1.33 6.06 -3.51
C SER A 64 -1.40 4.54 -3.55
N HIS A 65 -2.05 3.94 -2.55
CA HIS A 65 -2.33 2.50 -2.51
C HIS A 65 -3.54 2.08 -3.36
N HIS A 66 -4.21 3.01 -4.04
CA HIS A 66 -5.37 2.72 -4.88
C HIS A 66 -5.05 1.68 -5.99
N HIS A 67 -3.80 1.65 -6.44
CA HIS A 67 -3.33 0.74 -7.48
C HIS A 67 -2.49 -0.44 -6.95
N ARG A 68 -2.56 -0.77 -5.65
CA ARG A 68 -1.77 -1.85 -5.01
C ARG A 68 -2.04 -3.26 -5.58
N ARG A 69 -3.00 -3.40 -6.50
CA ARG A 69 -3.30 -4.63 -7.26
C ARG A 69 -2.99 -4.52 -8.77
N GLY A 70 -2.24 -3.51 -9.21
CA GLY A 70 -1.97 -3.27 -10.63
C GLY A 70 -3.17 -2.80 -11.45
N ARG A 71 -4.35 -2.60 -10.82
CA ARG A 71 -5.57 -2.20 -11.52
C ARG A 71 -5.45 -0.77 -12.04
N GLY A 72 -5.67 -0.57 -13.34
CA GLY A 72 -5.67 0.75 -13.96
C GLY A 72 -4.30 1.37 -14.15
N ILE A 73 -3.21 0.61 -13.99
CA ILE A 73 -1.85 1.08 -14.32
C ILE A 73 -1.60 0.78 -15.80
N ARG A 74 -1.21 1.81 -16.55
CA ARG A 74 -0.64 1.64 -17.89
C ARG A 74 0.87 1.50 -17.77
N VAL A 75 1.41 0.41 -18.29
CA VAL A 75 2.87 0.19 -18.35
C VAL A 75 3.41 1.04 -19.51
N PRO A 76 4.34 1.97 -19.26
CA PRO A 76 4.97 2.74 -20.32
C PRO A 76 5.77 1.84 -21.28
N GLU A 77 5.99 2.33 -22.50
CA GLU A 77 6.89 1.65 -23.43
C GLU A 77 8.29 1.51 -22.83
N GLY A 78 8.97 0.40 -23.13
CA GLY A 78 10.29 0.10 -22.56
C GLY A 78 10.28 -0.26 -21.07
N HIS A 79 9.11 -0.46 -20.46
CA HIS A 79 8.96 -0.92 -19.07
C HIS A 79 8.21 -2.25 -18.99
N CYS A 80 8.38 -2.96 -17.88
CA CYS A 80 7.63 -4.16 -17.56
C CYS A 80 6.97 -4.06 -16.18
N TRP A 81 5.88 -4.80 -16.01
CA TRP A 81 5.23 -5.00 -14.72
C TRP A 81 5.63 -6.35 -14.17
N ILE A 82 6.29 -6.38 -13.01
CA ILE A 82 6.73 -7.63 -12.37
C ILE A 82 5.90 -7.93 -11.13
N VAL A 83 5.58 -9.21 -10.94
CA VAL A 83 4.83 -9.71 -9.80
C VAL A 83 5.55 -10.94 -9.27
N GLY A 84 5.78 -10.97 -7.96
CA GLY A 84 6.33 -12.17 -7.32
C GLY A 84 5.27 -13.25 -7.16
N ASP A 85 5.72 -14.50 -7.16
CA ASP A 85 4.91 -15.68 -6.87
C ASP A 85 4.32 -15.67 -5.46
N ASN A 86 5.07 -15.23 -4.46
CA ASN A 86 4.64 -15.11 -3.06
C ASN A 86 3.97 -13.75 -2.78
N LEU A 87 2.76 -13.55 -3.32
CA LEU A 87 2.03 -12.27 -3.29
C LEU A 87 2.05 -11.52 -1.93
N PRO A 88 1.89 -12.15 -0.74
CA PRO A 88 1.92 -11.44 0.55
C PRO A 88 3.31 -10.95 0.98
N SER A 89 4.38 -11.62 0.53
CA SER A 89 5.77 -11.37 0.96
C SER A 89 6.63 -10.73 -0.12
N SER A 90 6.18 -10.71 -1.38
CA SER A 90 6.94 -10.14 -2.48
C SER A 90 6.87 -8.60 -2.47
N ARG A 91 8.05 -7.97 -2.50
CA ARG A 91 8.20 -6.56 -2.89
C ARG A 91 8.35 -6.50 -4.40
N ASP A 92 7.27 -6.15 -5.10
CA ASP A 92 7.22 -6.14 -6.57
C ASP A 92 6.57 -4.85 -7.12
N SER A 93 6.24 -4.81 -8.42
CA SER A 93 5.70 -3.61 -9.08
C SER A 93 4.43 -3.08 -8.44
N ARG A 94 3.68 -3.88 -7.67
CA ARG A 94 2.53 -3.39 -6.89
C ARG A 94 2.91 -2.34 -5.84
N THR A 95 4.17 -2.31 -5.44
CA THR A 95 4.71 -1.40 -4.42
C THR A 95 5.52 -0.26 -5.02
N PHE A 96 6.35 -0.52 -6.03
CA PHE A 96 7.26 0.48 -6.61
C PHE A 96 6.95 0.88 -8.07
N GLY A 97 5.95 0.27 -8.71
CA GLY A 97 5.54 0.57 -10.08
C GLY A 97 6.28 -0.25 -11.16
N PRO A 98 6.05 0.07 -12.45
CA PRO A 98 6.74 -0.57 -13.56
C PRO A 98 8.25 -0.32 -13.52
N LEU A 99 9.05 -1.29 -13.96
CA LEU A 99 10.51 -1.17 -14.05
C LEU A 99 10.97 -1.05 -15.51
N PRO A 100 12.01 -0.28 -15.81
CA PRO A 100 12.57 -0.22 -17.16
C PRO A 100 13.18 -1.57 -17.54
N LEU A 101 12.97 -2.00 -18.78
CA LEU A 101 13.53 -3.25 -19.31
C LEU A 101 15.07 -3.26 -19.24
N ALA A 102 15.71 -2.09 -19.28
CA ALA A 102 17.16 -1.93 -19.13
C ALA A 102 17.69 -2.43 -17.76
N SER A 103 16.85 -2.53 -16.74
CA SER A 103 17.23 -3.08 -15.42
C SER A 103 17.18 -4.61 -15.36
N ILE A 104 16.72 -5.28 -16.43
CA ILE A 104 16.65 -6.75 -16.49
C ILE A 104 18.02 -7.30 -16.90
N HIS A 105 18.63 -8.09 -16.02
CA HIS A 105 19.92 -8.72 -16.27
C HIS A 105 19.81 -10.04 -17.06
N GLY A 106 18.70 -10.76 -16.94
CA GLY A 106 18.52 -12.04 -17.61
C GLY A 106 17.21 -12.74 -17.25
N LYS A 107 16.96 -13.86 -17.94
CA LYS A 107 15.83 -14.78 -17.70
C LYS A 107 16.33 -16.01 -16.96
N VAL A 108 15.60 -16.44 -15.93
CA VAL A 108 15.88 -17.74 -15.28
C VAL A 108 15.38 -18.84 -16.20
N ILE A 109 16.28 -19.72 -16.64
CA ILE A 109 15.99 -20.78 -17.61
C ILE A 109 16.07 -22.19 -17.03
N ALA A 110 16.76 -22.37 -15.91
CA ALA A 110 16.93 -23.66 -15.27
C ALA A 110 17.15 -23.51 -13.77
N LYS A 111 16.67 -24.49 -13.01
CA LYS A 111 17.09 -24.76 -11.65
C LYS A 111 18.29 -25.68 -11.72
N VAL A 112 19.42 -25.25 -11.17
CA VAL A 112 20.69 -26.00 -11.25
C VAL A 112 21.00 -26.72 -9.94
N LEU A 113 20.48 -26.23 -8.82
CA LEU A 113 20.70 -26.79 -7.49
C LEU A 113 19.41 -26.83 -6.65
N PRO A 114 19.25 -27.85 -5.78
CA PRO A 114 20.13 -29.02 -5.59
C PRO A 114 20.12 -29.98 -6.80
N LEU A 115 21.25 -30.68 -7.06
CA LEU A 115 21.46 -31.46 -8.30
C LEU A 115 20.39 -32.52 -8.59
N LYS A 116 19.75 -33.08 -7.55
CA LYS A 116 18.66 -34.06 -7.71
C LYS A 116 17.39 -33.47 -8.32
N GLU A 117 17.26 -32.15 -8.25
CA GLU A 117 16.10 -31.38 -8.71
C GLU A 117 16.53 -30.40 -9.83
N ALA A 118 17.65 -30.67 -10.50
CA ALA A 118 18.11 -29.84 -11.60
C ALA A 118 17.17 -30.05 -12.80
N GLU A 119 16.47 -28.99 -13.20
CA GLU A 119 15.44 -29.04 -14.23
C GLU A 119 15.40 -27.75 -15.04
N TRP A 120 15.04 -27.87 -16.32
CA TRP A 120 14.76 -26.72 -17.17
C TRP A 120 13.41 -26.11 -16.80
N ILE A 121 13.37 -24.79 -16.67
CA ILE A 121 12.14 -24.08 -16.38
C ILE A 121 11.36 -23.92 -17.68
N VAL A 122 10.26 -24.66 -17.79
CA VAL A 122 9.31 -24.55 -18.90
C VAL A 122 8.31 -23.45 -18.57
N ASN A 123 8.09 -22.53 -19.50
CA ASN A 123 7.08 -21.48 -19.34
C ASN A 123 5.70 -22.08 -19.64
N PRO A 124 4.76 -22.11 -18.68
CA PRO A 124 3.42 -22.65 -18.91
C PRO A 124 2.62 -21.89 -19.99
N LEU A 125 3.04 -20.68 -20.35
CA LEU A 125 2.36 -19.84 -21.33
C LEU A 125 2.76 -20.14 -22.78
N ASP A 126 3.90 -20.80 -23.00
CA ASP A 126 4.40 -21.07 -24.36
C ASP A 126 3.50 -22.09 -25.11
N GLU A 127 2.70 -22.87 -24.40
CA GLU A 127 1.75 -23.84 -24.98
C GLU A 127 0.36 -23.27 -25.28
N SER A 128 0.10 -22.00 -24.95
CA SER A 128 -1.24 -21.38 -25.06
C SER A 128 -1.50 -20.64 -26.39
N HIS A 129 -0.73 -20.94 -27.43
CA HIS A 129 -0.79 -20.33 -28.76
C HIS A 129 -1.29 -21.28 -29.85
#